data_AF-A0A9E6MXR5-F1
#
_entry.id   AF-A0A9E6MXR5-F1
#
_cell.length_a   1.000
_cell.length_b   1.000
_cell.length_c   1.000
_cell.angle_alpha   90.00
_cell.angle_beta   90.00
_cell.angle_gamma   90.00
#
_symmetry.space_group_name_H-M   'P 1'
#
loop_
_entity.id
_entity.type
_entity.pdbx_description
1 polymer ?
#
loop_
_entity_poly.entity_id
_entity_poly.type
_entity_poly.pdbx_seq_one_letter_code
_entity_poly.pdbx_strand_id
1 'polypeptide(L)'
;MKSVTLDLDSTVITRNGEQEGAVRGYNPGRRGRASHHPLLAFVAEARMVANFWLRPGNTHSANNVLQFLEATLAHLGEKKVGLLRADSGFFDDVFLKVLEEKRIPYIIAARLNQVLQRGLYQATGWWALEPGLELTEISYQAACWSQPRRVIVVRQSIRQRKNAPGKLCPSSKMILTFKDGVTGAFVTTLELPVAEVWRTYRGRADCENRIKELKADFGLDAFNLRDFWATESALGFAMLAYNLMSLFRQSVMRARVQHTLSTLHGLVLSIGGAWKTNSKTDEPKRLMLSIPRKHRAWLLRATVPASDQ
;
A
#
# COMPACT_ATOMS: atom_id res chain seq x y z
N MET A 1 -15.46 -7.91 -10.02
CA MET A 1 -14.37 -7.26 -10.77
C MET A 1 -13.63 -8.33 -11.55
N LYS A 2 -13.56 -8.22 -12.89
CA LYS A 2 -12.85 -9.20 -13.74
C LYS A 2 -11.34 -8.92 -13.86
N SER A 3 -10.96 -7.66 -13.70
CA SER A 3 -9.58 -7.18 -13.73
C SER A 3 -9.31 -6.32 -12.50
N VAL A 4 -8.12 -6.43 -11.93
CA VAL A 4 -7.68 -5.68 -10.74
C VAL A 4 -6.32 -5.02 -10.96
N THR A 5 -6.08 -3.91 -10.28
CA THR A 5 -4.77 -3.28 -10.17
C THR A 5 -4.08 -3.77 -8.91
N LEU A 6 -2.87 -4.32 -9.08
CA LEU A 6 -2.07 -4.86 -7.99
C LEU A 6 -0.95 -3.88 -7.63
N ASP A 7 -0.95 -3.39 -6.40
CA ASP A 7 0.12 -2.55 -5.89
C ASP A 7 1.07 -3.37 -5.01
N LEU A 8 2.35 -3.39 -5.39
CA LEU A 8 3.40 -4.01 -4.60
C LEU A 8 4.19 -2.97 -3.80
N ASP A 9 4.40 -3.28 -2.53
CA ASP A 9 5.20 -2.45 -1.65
C ASP A 9 5.91 -3.28 -0.58
N SER A 10 7.00 -2.75 -0.06
CA SER A 10 7.74 -3.35 1.05
C SER A 10 7.89 -2.34 2.17
N THR A 11 7.93 -2.82 3.41
CA THR A 11 8.11 -1.92 4.55
C THR A 11 9.10 -2.51 5.53
N VAL A 12 9.84 -1.64 6.21
CA VAL A 12 10.77 -2.04 7.27
C VAL A 12 10.05 -1.96 8.61
N ILE A 13 10.14 -3.04 9.39
CA ILE A 13 9.71 -3.10 10.78
C ILE A 13 10.95 -3.24 11.64
N THR A 14 11.31 -2.18 12.37
CA THR A 14 12.46 -2.24 13.28
C THR A 14 12.12 -3.09 14.49
N ARG A 15 13.04 -3.99 14.86
CA ARG A 15 12.91 -4.82 16.05
C ARG A 15 13.98 -4.42 17.07
N ASN A 16 13.57 -4.31 18.34
CA ASN A 16 14.46 -3.94 19.44
C ASN A 16 14.80 -5.14 20.35
N GLY A 17 14.28 -6.33 20.06
CA GLY A 17 14.58 -7.57 20.79
C GLY A 17 15.23 -8.62 19.89
N GLU A 18 15.35 -9.84 20.42
CA GLU A 18 15.93 -11.01 19.76
C GLU A 18 14.82 -11.87 19.16
N GLN A 19 14.09 -11.32 18.19
CA GLN A 19 13.10 -12.08 17.43
C GLN A 19 13.79 -12.86 16.29
N GLU A 20 13.35 -14.09 16.06
CA GLU A 20 13.81 -14.90 14.93
C GLU A 20 13.52 -14.17 13.61
N GLY A 21 14.47 -14.20 12.67
CA GLY A 21 14.39 -13.47 11.39
C GLY A 21 14.60 -11.95 11.50
N ALA A 22 14.68 -11.39 12.71
CA ALA A 22 15.08 -9.99 12.89
C ALA A 22 16.59 -9.85 12.72
N VAL A 23 17.01 -9.49 11.51
CA VAL A 23 18.42 -9.36 11.15
C VAL A 23 18.73 -7.96 10.66
N ARG A 24 20.01 -7.57 10.75
CA ARG A 24 20.47 -6.27 10.26
C ARG A 24 20.39 -6.24 8.74
N GLY A 25 19.71 -5.22 8.21
CA GLY A 25 19.64 -4.98 6.78
C GLY A 25 19.27 -3.54 6.46
N TYR A 26 18.61 -3.32 5.33
CA TYR A 26 18.26 -1.97 4.90
C TYR A 26 17.19 -1.37 5.84
N ASN A 27 17.61 -0.46 6.72
CA ASN A 27 16.74 0.28 7.61
C ASN A 27 17.10 1.78 7.56
N PRO A 28 16.41 2.59 6.74
CA PRO A 28 16.73 4.01 6.57
C PRO A 28 16.42 4.83 7.83
N GLY A 29 15.41 4.45 8.61
CA GLY A 29 15.01 5.17 9.83
C GLY A 29 15.88 4.85 11.04
N ARG A 30 16.44 3.64 11.12
CA ARG A 30 17.30 3.19 12.22
C ARG A 30 18.42 2.28 11.71
N ARG A 31 19.45 2.88 11.10
CA ARG A 31 20.58 2.17 10.49
C ARG A 31 21.25 1.22 11.51
N GLY A 32 21.58 0.01 11.07
CA GLY A 32 22.27 -0.99 11.90
C GLY A 32 21.39 -1.73 12.91
N ARG A 33 20.09 -1.40 13.02
CA ARG A 33 19.15 -2.16 13.85
C ARG A 33 18.64 -3.39 13.12
N ALA A 34 18.35 -4.43 13.90
CA ALA A 34 17.65 -5.61 13.40
C ALA A 34 16.24 -5.21 12.94
N SER A 35 15.77 -5.83 11.86
CA SER A 35 14.45 -5.54 11.31
C SER A 35 13.87 -6.75 10.60
N HIS A 36 12.55 -6.74 10.44
CA HIS A 36 11.88 -7.51 9.40
C HIS A 36 11.59 -6.61 8.19
N HIS A 37 11.49 -7.22 7.01
CA HIS A 37 11.24 -6.51 5.76
C HIS A 37 10.05 -7.13 4.99
N PRO A 38 8.84 -7.09 5.57
CA PRO A 38 7.65 -7.67 4.94
C PRO A 38 7.38 -7.11 3.54
N LEU A 39 6.78 -7.97 2.74
CA LEU A 39 6.32 -7.70 1.38
C LEU A 39 4.79 -7.75 1.36
N LEU A 40 4.16 -6.74 0.77
CA LEU A 40 2.71 -6.60 0.70
C LEU A 40 2.26 -6.43 -0.74
N ALA A 41 1.14 -7.06 -1.06
CA ALA A 41 0.39 -6.85 -2.29
C ALA A 41 -1.00 -6.34 -1.93
N PHE A 42 -1.46 -5.29 -2.60
CA PHE A 42 -2.78 -4.73 -2.40
C PHE A 42 -3.59 -4.71 -3.69
N VAL A 43 -4.88 -5.02 -3.60
CA VAL A 43 -5.86 -4.72 -4.64
C VAL A 43 -6.20 -3.24 -4.54
N ALA A 44 -5.87 -2.45 -5.56
CA ALA A 44 -6.02 -1.00 -5.51
C ALA A 44 -7.49 -0.58 -5.37
N GLU A 45 -8.38 -1.18 -6.16
CA GLU A 45 -9.80 -0.85 -6.24
C GLU A 45 -10.55 -1.19 -4.95
N ALA A 46 -10.25 -2.37 -4.39
CA ALA A 46 -10.89 -2.86 -3.17
C ALA A 46 -10.22 -2.36 -1.88
N ARG A 47 -9.06 -1.70 -1.96
CA ARG A 47 -8.26 -1.30 -0.79
C ARG A 47 -8.06 -2.45 0.20
N MET A 48 -7.71 -3.62 -0.32
CA MET A 48 -7.54 -4.85 0.47
C MET A 48 -6.14 -5.41 0.24
N VAL A 49 -5.61 -6.09 1.25
CA VAL A 49 -4.38 -6.87 1.16
C VAL A 49 -4.70 -8.15 0.39
N ALA A 50 -4.02 -8.35 -0.74
CA ALA A 50 -4.10 -9.56 -1.55
C ALA A 50 -3.16 -10.65 -1.01
N ASN A 51 -1.96 -10.24 -0.56
CA ASN A 51 -0.96 -11.14 -0.03
C ASN A 51 0.01 -10.39 0.89
N PHE A 52 0.58 -11.13 1.85
CA PHE A 52 1.54 -10.63 2.83
C PHE A 52 2.55 -11.73 3.15
N TRP A 53 3.84 -11.45 3.00
CA TRP A 53 4.92 -12.33 3.47
C TRP A 53 5.80 -11.58 4.46
N LEU A 54 6.07 -12.19 5.60
CA LEU A 54 7.12 -11.73 6.50
C LEU A 54 8.47 -12.14 5.89
N ARG A 55 9.47 -11.26 5.96
CA ARG A 55 10.83 -11.58 5.51
C ARG A 55 11.87 -11.10 6.50
N PRO A 56 13.03 -11.79 6.59
CA PRO A 56 14.16 -11.30 7.34
C PRO A 56 14.67 -9.95 6.82
N GLY A 57 15.17 -9.09 7.71
CA GLY A 57 15.57 -7.72 7.38
C GLY A 57 16.73 -7.57 6.38
N ASN A 58 17.55 -8.60 6.19
CA ASN A 58 18.66 -8.63 5.23
C ASN A 58 18.20 -9.03 3.82
N THR A 59 16.91 -9.31 3.64
CA THR A 59 16.35 -9.69 2.34
C THR A 59 16.20 -8.46 1.45
N HIS A 60 16.92 -8.42 0.34
CA HIS A 60 16.70 -7.40 -0.70
C HIS A 60 15.29 -7.54 -1.29
N SER A 61 14.65 -6.42 -1.64
CA SER A 61 13.25 -6.38 -2.12
C SER A 61 12.97 -7.34 -3.29
N ALA A 62 13.96 -7.58 -4.16
CA ALA A 62 13.88 -8.48 -5.31
C ALA A 62 14.01 -9.97 -4.96
N ASN A 63 14.60 -10.33 -3.81
CA ASN A 63 14.66 -11.74 -3.39
C ASN A 63 13.24 -12.22 -3.01
N ASN A 64 12.85 -13.36 -3.59
CA ASN A 64 11.56 -14.03 -3.43
C ASN A 64 10.33 -13.30 -3.98
N VAL A 65 10.51 -12.20 -4.72
CA VAL A 65 9.38 -11.43 -5.27
C VAL A 65 8.60 -12.21 -6.34
N LEU A 66 9.27 -13.09 -7.08
CA LEU A 66 8.65 -13.93 -8.10
C LEU A 66 7.70 -14.93 -7.44
N GLN A 67 8.17 -15.65 -6.43
CA GLN A 67 7.35 -16.60 -5.68
C GLN A 67 6.22 -15.88 -4.96
N PHE A 68 6.46 -14.68 -4.44
CA PHE A 68 5.41 -13.84 -3.86
C PHE A 68 4.35 -13.45 -4.90
N LEU A 69 4.77 -13.07 -6.12
CA LEU A 69 3.85 -12.76 -7.21
C LEU A 69 3.03 -13.99 -7.58
N GLU A 70 3.64 -15.16 -7.76
CA GLU A 70 2.92 -16.40 -8.07
C GLU A 70 1.89 -16.76 -6.99
N ALA A 71 2.28 -16.70 -5.72
CA ALA A 71 1.37 -16.92 -4.61
C ALA A 71 0.22 -15.89 -4.60
N THR A 72 0.53 -14.62 -4.91
CA THR A 72 -0.49 -13.57 -5.01
C THR A 72 -1.47 -13.83 -6.16
N LEU A 73 -0.97 -14.25 -7.32
CA LEU A 73 -1.81 -14.63 -8.47
C LEU A 73 -2.70 -15.83 -8.12
N ALA A 74 -2.16 -16.83 -7.41
CA ALA A 74 -2.94 -17.97 -6.93
C ALA A 74 -4.06 -17.53 -5.97
N HIS A 75 -3.79 -16.60 -5.04
CA HIS A 75 -4.81 -16.06 -4.13
C HIS A 75 -5.91 -15.27 -4.87
N LEU A 76 -5.58 -14.62 -5.99
CA LEU A 76 -6.56 -13.88 -6.79
C LEU A 76 -7.51 -14.80 -7.58
N GLY A 77 -7.14 -16.07 -7.77
CA GLY A 77 -7.89 -17.08 -8.51
C GLY A 77 -8.06 -16.66 -9.97
N GLU A 78 -9.30 -16.69 -10.47
CA GLU A 78 -9.62 -16.34 -11.87
C GLU A 78 -9.52 -14.84 -12.20
N LYS A 79 -9.23 -13.97 -11.21
CA LYS A 79 -9.14 -12.52 -11.43
C LYS A 79 -7.86 -12.19 -12.19
N LYS A 80 -7.99 -11.45 -13.29
CA LYS A 80 -6.83 -10.98 -14.05
C LYS A 80 -6.17 -9.78 -13.36
N VAL A 81 -4.85 -9.77 -13.28
CA VAL A 81 -4.10 -8.55 -12.96
C VAL A 81 -4.01 -7.70 -14.23
N GLY A 82 -4.79 -6.62 -14.29
CA GLY A 82 -4.82 -5.71 -15.43
C GLY A 82 -3.70 -4.67 -15.40
N LEU A 83 -3.17 -4.41 -14.21
CA LEU A 83 -2.05 -3.50 -14.01
C LEU A 83 -1.31 -3.86 -12.72
N LEU A 84 0.02 -3.89 -12.75
CA LEU A 84 0.86 -3.97 -11.58
C LEU A 84 1.61 -2.65 -11.37
N ARG A 85 1.56 -2.07 -10.17
CA ARG A 85 2.36 -0.87 -9.83
C ARG A 85 3.30 -1.18 -8.67
N ALA A 86 4.55 -0.78 -8.80
CA ALA A 86 5.56 -1.04 -7.77
C ALA A 86 6.59 0.09 -7.66
N ASP A 87 7.26 0.19 -6.52
CA ASP A 87 8.33 1.18 -6.34
C ASP A 87 9.66 0.72 -6.95
N SER A 88 10.68 1.57 -6.80
CA SER A 88 12.03 1.27 -7.28
C SER A 88 12.73 0.12 -6.53
N GLY A 89 12.15 -0.39 -5.45
CA GLY A 89 12.55 -1.65 -4.82
C GLY A 89 12.42 -2.84 -5.77
N PHE A 90 11.45 -2.78 -6.69
CA PHE A 90 11.09 -3.83 -7.64
C PHE A 90 11.68 -3.63 -9.04
N PHE A 91 12.54 -2.62 -9.21
CA PHE A 91 13.22 -2.35 -10.47
C PHE A 91 14.36 -3.36 -10.71
N ASP A 92 13.99 -4.54 -11.18
CA ASP A 92 14.88 -5.69 -11.41
C ASP A 92 14.55 -6.34 -12.77
N ASP A 93 15.57 -6.74 -13.53
CA ASP A 93 15.38 -7.29 -14.89
C ASP A 93 14.59 -8.61 -14.90
N VAL A 94 14.91 -9.52 -13.96
CA VAL A 94 14.24 -10.82 -13.88
C VAL A 94 12.77 -10.62 -13.54
N PHE A 95 12.47 -9.69 -12.62
CA PHE A 95 11.08 -9.36 -12.28
C PHE A 95 10.32 -8.78 -13.47
N LEU A 96 10.89 -7.80 -14.19
CA LEU A 96 10.28 -7.20 -15.37
C LEU A 96 10.00 -8.24 -16.46
N LYS A 97 10.97 -9.12 -16.72
CA LYS A 97 10.85 -10.20 -17.71
C LYS A 97 9.69 -11.16 -17.40
N VAL A 98 9.54 -11.56 -16.14
CA VAL A 98 8.42 -12.44 -15.74
C VAL A 98 7.06 -11.75 -15.91
N LEU A 99 6.97 -10.44 -15.68
CA LEU A 99 5.74 -9.69 -15.95
C LEU A 99 5.42 -9.63 -17.45
N GLU A 100 6.44 -9.46 -18.29
CA GLU A 100 6.33 -9.48 -19.75
C GLU A 100 5.89 -10.87 -20.26
N GLU A 101 6.53 -11.94 -19.78
CA GLU A 101 6.20 -13.33 -20.10
C GLU A 101 4.75 -13.69 -19.73
N LYS A 102 4.30 -13.24 -18.55
CA LYS A 102 2.91 -13.42 -18.09
C LYS A 102 1.92 -12.43 -18.71
N ARG A 103 2.39 -11.49 -19.54
CA ARG A 103 1.58 -10.41 -20.15
C ARG A 103 0.82 -9.58 -19.11
N ILE A 104 1.45 -9.29 -17.99
CA ILE A 104 0.91 -8.42 -16.93
C ILE A 104 1.40 -6.99 -17.22
N PRO A 105 0.51 -6.05 -17.58
CA PRO A 105 0.90 -4.66 -17.75
C PRO A 105 1.42 -4.09 -16.45
N TYR A 106 2.48 -3.27 -16.48
CA TYR A 106 3.06 -2.73 -15.26
C TYR A 106 3.50 -1.28 -15.37
N ILE A 107 3.61 -0.62 -14.22
CA ILE A 107 4.34 0.64 -14.03
C ILE A 107 5.22 0.49 -12.79
N ILE A 108 6.53 0.45 -12.99
CA ILE A 108 7.50 0.32 -11.90
C ILE A 108 8.41 1.55 -11.88
N ALA A 109 8.55 2.17 -10.72
CA ALA A 109 9.51 3.26 -10.56
C ALA A 109 10.94 2.78 -10.85
N ALA A 110 11.67 3.51 -11.68
CA ALA A 110 13.04 3.17 -12.03
C ALA A 110 14.04 3.73 -11.01
N ARG A 111 15.12 2.99 -10.74
CA ARG A 111 16.28 3.53 -10.03
C ARG A 111 17.13 4.34 -11.01
N LEU A 112 17.45 5.58 -10.65
CA LEU A 112 18.24 6.48 -11.49
C LEU A 112 19.73 6.14 -11.38
N ASN A 113 20.20 5.18 -12.18
CA ASN A 113 21.62 4.91 -12.35
C ASN A 113 22.28 5.95 -13.28
N GLN A 114 23.61 6.01 -13.30
CA GLN A 114 24.35 7.00 -14.11
C GLN A 114 24.06 6.89 -15.62
N VAL A 115 23.75 5.69 -16.13
CA VAL A 115 23.47 5.47 -17.55
C VAL A 115 22.10 6.05 -17.91
N LEU A 116 21.08 5.73 -17.13
CA LEU A 116 19.74 6.29 -17.26
C LEU A 116 19.80 7.81 -17.13
N GLN A 117 20.55 8.33 -16.14
CA GLN A 117 20.80 9.77 -15.99
C GLN A 117 21.30 10.42 -17.28
N ARG A 118 22.34 9.85 -17.92
CA ARG A 118 22.84 10.38 -19.20
C ARG A 118 21.77 10.35 -20.30
N GLY A 119 21.00 9.27 -20.38
CA GLY A 119 19.85 9.19 -21.29
C GLY A 119 18.81 10.27 -21.01
N LEU A 120 18.56 10.60 -19.74
CA LEU A 120 17.65 11.69 -19.34
C LEU A 120 18.18 13.07 -19.74
N TYR A 121 19.51 13.30 -19.64
CA TYR A 121 20.13 14.55 -20.09
C TYR A 121 19.99 14.76 -21.61
N GLN A 122 19.97 13.68 -22.38
CA GLN A 122 19.83 13.71 -23.83
C GLN A 122 18.37 13.63 -24.30
N ALA A 123 17.43 13.41 -23.38
CA ALA A 123 16.03 13.28 -23.71
C ALA A 123 15.46 14.59 -24.26
N THR A 124 14.81 14.50 -25.41
CA THR A 124 14.09 15.60 -26.08
C THR A 124 12.58 15.38 -25.95
N GLY A 125 11.77 16.27 -26.52
CA GLY A 125 10.31 16.09 -26.56
C GLY A 125 9.60 16.29 -25.22
N TRP A 126 10.15 17.13 -24.34
CA TRP A 126 9.51 17.47 -23.08
C TRP A 126 8.18 18.18 -23.31
N TRP A 127 7.13 17.63 -22.72
CA TRP A 127 5.80 18.20 -22.73
C TRP A 127 5.45 18.74 -21.34
N ALA A 128 5.21 20.05 -21.26
CA ALA A 128 4.74 20.68 -20.04
C ALA A 128 3.25 20.38 -19.84
N LEU A 129 2.95 19.52 -18.87
CA LEU A 129 1.57 19.22 -18.50
C LEU A 129 0.97 20.37 -17.68
N GLU A 130 1.76 20.96 -16.79
CA GLU A 130 1.41 22.09 -15.94
C GLU A 130 2.68 22.92 -15.67
N PRO A 131 2.57 24.18 -15.23
CA PRO A 131 3.73 24.95 -14.78
C PRO A 131 4.57 24.18 -13.76
N GLY A 132 5.85 23.99 -14.08
CA GLY A 132 6.80 23.25 -13.26
C GLY A 132 6.61 21.72 -13.25
N LEU A 133 5.85 21.15 -14.18
CA LEU A 133 5.71 19.71 -14.39
C LEU A 133 5.83 19.36 -15.87
N GLU A 134 6.94 18.71 -16.22
CA GLU A 134 7.25 18.29 -17.57
C GLU A 134 7.34 16.77 -17.62
N LEU A 135 6.86 16.19 -18.72
CA LEU A 135 6.85 14.76 -18.96
C LEU A 135 7.54 14.48 -20.30
N THR A 136 8.28 13.40 -20.39
CA THR A 136 8.77 12.86 -21.66
C THR A 136 8.83 11.33 -21.59
N GLU A 137 9.06 10.69 -22.71
CA GLU A 137 9.32 9.26 -22.80
C GLU A 137 10.61 8.98 -23.56
N ILE A 138 11.29 7.93 -23.15
CA ILE A 138 12.49 7.43 -23.81
C ILE A 138 12.41 5.91 -23.93
N SER A 139 13.11 5.38 -24.93
CA SER A 139 13.44 3.96 -25.00
C SER A 139 14.78 3.75 -24.30
N TYR A 140 14.81 2.90 -23.26
CA TYR A 140 16.02 2.66 -22.47
C TYR A 140 16.29 1.16 -22.36
N GLN A 141 17.54 0.78 -22.60
CA GLN A 141 18.03 -0.58 -22.40
C GLN A 141 19.18 -0.54 -21.39
N ALA A 142 18.97 -1.15 -20.22
CA ALA A 142 20.08 -1.38 -19.30
C ALA A 142 21.00 -2.48 -19.87
N ALA A 143 22.29 -2.47 -19.50
CA ALA A 143 23.24 -3.47 -20.00
C ALA A 143 22.85 -4.92 -19.68
N CYS A 144 22.13 -5.14 -18.58
CA CYS A 144 21.60 -6.45 -18.21
C CYS A 144 20.29 -6.83 -18.92
N TRP A 145 19.69 -5.93 -19.69
CA TRP A 145 18.41 -6.17 -20.35
C TRP A 145 18.61 -6.71 -21.76
N SER A 146 17.87 -7.76 -22.08
CA SER A 146 17.84 -8.32 -23.43
C SER A 146 17.16 -7.42 -24.46
N GLN A 147 16.25 -6.54 -24.01
CA GLN A 147 15.46 -5.66 -24.88
C GLN A 147 15.30 -4.27 -24.27
N PRO A 148 15.15 -3.23 -25.11
CA PRO A 148 14.80 -1.89 -24.64
C PRO A 148 13.38 -1.87 -24.07
N ARG A 149 13.17 -1.06 -23.02
CA ARG A 149 11.86 -0.86 -22.40
C ARG A 149 11.48 0.62 -22.46
N ARG A 150 10.17 0.88 -22.53
CA ARG A 150 9.61 2.23 -22.48
C ARG A 150 9.78 2.80 -21.07
N VAL A 151 10.39 3.97 -20.97
CA VAL A 151 10.59 4.69 -19.72
C VAL A 151 10.00 6.08 -19.82
N ILE A 152 9.07 6.36 -18.90
CA ILE A 152 8.45 7.67 -18.75
C ILE A 152 9.22 8.47 -17.72
N VAL A 153 9.53 9.70 -18.06
CA VAL A 153 10.35 10.59 -17.27
C VAL A 153 9.51 11.79 -16.86
N VAL A 154 9.62 12.17 -15.59
CA VAL A 154 8.84 13.24 -15.00
C VAL A 154 9.78 14.20 -14.32
N ARG A 155 9.77 15.45 -14.76
CA ARG A 155 10.57 16.53 -14.19
C ARG A 155 9.65 17.52 -13.48
N GLN A 156 9.94 17.78 -12.21
CA GLN A 156 9.17 18.69 -11.37
C GLN A 156 10.05 19.81 -10.83
N SER A 157 9.67 21.06 -11.10
CA SER A 157 10.37 22.23 -10.53
C SER A 157 9.95 22.45 -9.07
N ILE A 158 10.94 22.46 -8.17
CA ILE A 158 10.72 22.71 -6.74
C ILE A 158 10.29 24.16 -6.50
N ARG A 159 10.83 25.11 -7.28
CA ARG A 159 10.55 26.55 -7.10
C ARG A 159 9.13 26.91 -7.50
N GLN A 160 8.65 26.37 -8.62
CA GLN A 160 7.33 26.68 -9.16
C GLN A 160 6.19 25.91 -8.48
N ARG A 161 6.48 24.81 -7.78
CA ARG A 161 5.47 23.95 -7.11
C ARG A 161 5.56 23.92 -5.58
N LYS A 162 6.10 24.96 -4.93
CA LYS A 162 6.20 25.06 -3.45
C LYS A 162 4.89 24.75 -2.70
N ASN A 163 3.73 25.04 -3.31
CA ASN A 163 2.40 24.88 -2.68
C ASN A 163 1.51 23.81 -3.35
N ALA A 164 2.05 22.97 -4.25
CA ALA A 164 1.23 21.99 -4.96
C ALA A 164 0.81 20.81 -4.04
N PRO A 165 -0.45 20.36 -4.05
CA PRO A 165 -0.89 19.20 -3.30
C PRO A 165 -0.32 17.91 -3.90
N GLY A 166 0.44 17.19 -3.08
CA GLY A 166 1.17 15.97 -3.45
C GLY A 166 2.62 16.12 -3.05
N LYS A 167 3.07 15.35 -2.05
CA LYS A 167 4.50 15.25 -1.73
C LYS A 167 5.26 14.95 -3.03
N LEU A 168 6.34 15.68 -3.30
CA LEU A 168 7.40 15.19 -4.18
C LEU A 168 7.64 13.73 -3.79
N CYS A 169 7.53 12.80 -4.73
CA CYS A 169 7.69 11.36 -4.45
C CYS A 169 8.95 11.17 -3.60
N PRO A 170 8.85 10.95 -2.27
CA PRO A 170 9.97 11.12 -1.37
C PRO A 170 10.72 9.80 -1.20
N SER A 171 10.70 8.96 -2.23
CA SER A 171 11.72 7.94 -2.37
C SER A 171 13.00 8.70 -2.71
N SER A 172 13.82 8.96 -1.69
CA SER A 172 15.11 9.65 -1.78
C SER A 172 16.10 9.00 -2.76
N LYS A 173 15.75 7.85 -3.35
CA LYS A 173 16.49 7.15 -4.41
C LYS A 173 15.99 7.43 -5.84
N MET A 174 14.87 8.13 -5.99
CA MET A 174 14.27 8.56 -7.27
C MET A 174 14.53 10.04 -7.57
N ILE A 175 15.38 10.73 -6.82
CA ILE A 175 15.54 12.17 -6.94
C ILE A 175 16.90 12.45 -7.57
N LEU A 176 16.89 12.83 -8.86
CA LEU A 176 17.93 13.67 -9.39
C LEU A 176 17.54 15.12 -9.14
N THR A 177 18.38 15.82 -8.38
CA THR A 177 18.35 17.28 -8.33
C THR A 177 19.08 17.80 -9.57
N PHE A 178 18.37 17.98 -10.67
CA PHE A 178 18.85 18.89 -11.70
C PHE A 178 18.83 20.31 -11.11
N LYS A 179 19.62 21.25 -11.66
CA LYS A 179 19.79 22.62 -11.15
C LYS A 179 18.47 23.32 -10.73
N ASP A 180 17.31 22.92 -11.27
CA ASP A 180 16.00 23.51 -10.98
C ASP A 180 14.84 22.53 -10.65
N GLY A 181 15.08 21.22 -10.44
CA GLY A 181 13.97 20.29 -10.19
C GLY A 181 14.31 18.83 -9.86
N VAL A 182 13.30 18.09 -9.37
CA VAL A 182 13.33 16.64 -9.08
C VAL A 182 12.87 15.87 -10.31
N THR A 183 13.66 14.88 -10.73
CA THR A 183 13.28 13.98 -11.84
C THR A 183 13.01 12.58 -11.36
N GLY A 184 11.83 12.04 -11.64
CA GLY A 184 11.49 10.63 -11.47
C GLY A 184 11.38 9.90 -12.81
N ALA A 185 11.56 8.59 -12.82
CA ALA A 185 11.40 7.76 -14.02
C ALA A 185 10.58 6.50 -13.71
N PHE A 186 9.78 6.04 -14.67
CA PHE A 186 8.89 4.88 -14.55
C PHE A 186 9.06 3.99 -15.77
N VAL A 187 9.30 2.71 -15.56
CA VAL A 187 9.36 1.72 -16.65
C VAL A 187 7.99 1.08 -16.78
N THR A 188 7.50 0.97 -18.01
CA THR A 188 6.12 0.58 -18.27
C THR A 188 5.99 -0.24 -19.56
N THR A 189 5.00 -1.12 -19.59
CA THR A 189 4.54 -1.84 -20.80
C THR A 189 3.22 -1.27 -21.34
N LEU A 190 2.63 -0.28 -20.67
CA LEU A 190 1.43 0.38 -21.16
C LEU A 190 1.75 1.17 -22.43
N GLU A 191 0.82 1.17 -23.39
CA GLU A 191 0.86 2.00 -24.62
C GLU A 191 0.08 3.32 -24.45
N LEU A 192 -0.32 3.64 -23.22
CA LEU A 192 -1.08 4.86 -22.90
C LEU A 192 -0.23 6.14 -23.07
N PRO A 193 -0.87 7.32 -23.24
CA PRO A 193 -0.18 8.60 -23.23
C PRO A 193 0.63 8.82 -21.95
N VAL A 194 1.75 9.53 -22.05
CA VAL A 194 2.69 9.78 -20.94
C VAL A 194 1.99 10.36 -19.70
N ALA A 195 1.05 11.28 -19.93
CA ALA A 195 0.22 11.89 -18.88
C ALA A 195 -0.60 10.86 -18.10
N GLU A 196 -1.22 9.92 -18.80
CA GLU A 196 -2.12 8.92 -18.23
C GLU A 196 -1.34 7.87 -17.45
N VAL A 197 -0.18 7.44 -17.93
CA VAL A 197 0.69 6.54 -17.16
C VAL A 197 1.15 7.22 -15.87
N TRP A 198 1.55 8.50 -15.93
CA TRP A 198 1.92 9.24 -14.73
C TRP A 198 0.76 9.38 -13.72
N ARG A 199 -0.44 9.77 -14.20
CA ARG A 199 -1.65 9.86 -13.36
C ARG A 199 -2.00 8.50 -12.74
N THR A 200 -1.93 7.44 -13.52
CA THR A 200 -2.18 6.07 -13.08
C THR A 200 -1.19 5.65 -12.00
N TYR A 201 0.10 5.97 -12.16
CA TYR A 201 1.11 5.68 -11.14
C TYR A 201 0.86 6.44 -9.83
N ARG A 202 0.40 7.70 -9.89
CA ARG A 202 0.10 8.48 -8.68
C ARG A 202 -0.93 7.83 -7.76
N GLY A 203 -1.85 7.02 -8.31
CA GLY A 203 -2.79 6.25 -7.50
C GLY A 203 -2.12 5.24 -6.54
N ARG A 204 -0.86 4.84 -6.79
CA ARG A 204 -0.06 3.98 -5.89
C ARG A 204 0.24 4.68 -4.55
N ALA A 205 0.27 6.02 -4.51
CA ALA A 205 0.53 6.75 -3.26
C ALA A 205 -0.44 6.38 -2.13
N ASP A 206 -1.62 5.85 -2.49
CA ASP A 206 -2.57 5.32 -1.53
C ASP A 206 -2.04 4.11 -0.74
N CYS A 207 -1.18 3.26 -1.33
CA CYS A 207 -0.59 2.11 -0.64
C CYS A 207 0.31 2.50 0.55
N GLU A 208 1.04 3.61 0.45
CA GLU A 208 1.80 4.12 1.61
C GLU A 208 0.87 4.48 2.78
N ASN A 209 -0.31 5.03 2.47
CA ASN A 209 -1.30 5.36 3.49
C ASN A 209 -1.93 4.09 4.09
N ARG A 210 -2.15 3.04 3.29
CA ARG A 210 -2.60 1.73 3.78
C ARG A 210 -1.58 1.10 4.73
N ILE A 211 -0.29 1.17 4.40
CA ILE A 211 0.76 0.67 5.30
C ILE A 211 0.83 1.48 6.60
N LYS A 212 0.67 2.80 6.55
CA LYS A 212 0.59 3.64 7.75
C LYS A 212 -0.61 3.25 8.63
N GLU A 213 -1.76 3.02 8.02
CA GLU A 213 -2.95 2.54 8.71
C GLU A 213 -2.70 1.16 9.36
N LEU A 214 -2.12 0.22 8.62
CA LEU A 214 -1.76 -1.10 9.16
C LEU A 214 -0.80 -1.00 10.37
N LYS A 215 0.17 -0.08 10.34
CA LYS A 215 1.05 0.17 11.48
C LYS A 215 0.30 0.79 12.66
N ALA A 216 -0.41 1.88 12.42
CA ALA A 216 -1.03 2.68 13.48
C ALA A 216 -2.25 2.00 14.12
N ASP A 217 -3.14 1.43 13.31
CA ASP A 217 -4.44 0.93 13.74
C ASP A 217 -4.44 -0.59 13.97
N PHE A 218 -3.63 -1.34 13.23
CA PHE A 218 -3.60 -2.81 13.29
C PHE A 218 -2.31 -3.37 13.91
N GLY A 219 -1.44 -2.49 14.40
CA GLY A 219 -0.25 -2.87 15.16
C GLY A 219 0.80 -3.64 14.36
N LEU A 220 0.91 -3.41 13.04
CA LEU A 220 1.86 -4.13 12.17
C LEU A 220 3.29 -4.14 12.72
N ASP A 221 3.74 -3.08 13.38
CA ASP A 221 5.08 -2.97 13.99
C ASP A 221 5.12 -3.29 15.49
N ALA A 222 3.97 -3.54 16.13
CA ALA A 222 3.86 -3.77 17.57
C ALA A 222 4.10 -5.23 17.99
N PHE A 223 3.87 -6.21 17.10
CA PHE A 223 4.05 -7.63 17.43
C PHE A 223 5.50 -7.96 17.80
N ASN A 224 5.71 -8.63 18.93
CA ASN A 224 7.04 -8.90 19.52
C ASN A 224 7.30 -10.39 19.82
N LEU A 225 6.60 -11.29 19.12
CA LEU A 225 6.73 -12.74 19.27
C LEU A 225 8.16 -13.20 18.95
N ARG A 226 8.64 -14.25 19.65
CA ARG A 226 10.00 -14.78 19.48
C ARG A 226 10.16 -15.52 18.16
N ASP A 227 9.23 -16.42 17.85
CA ASP A 227 9.30 -17.28 16.68
C ASP A 227 8.87 -16.55 15.40
N PHE A 228 9.53 -16.87 14.29
CA PHE A 228 9.27 -16.22 13.01
C PHE A 228 7.85 -16.51 12.50
N TRP A 229 7.45 -17.77 12.51
CA TRP A 229 6.14 -18.21 12.02
C TRP A 229 4.98 -17.76 12.91
N ALA A 230 5.22 -17.62 14.22
CA ALA A 230 4.25 -17.03 15.13
C ALA A 230 4.02 -15.55 14.79
N THR A 231 5.12 -14.82 14.53
CA THR A 231 5.07 -13.42 14.09
C THR A 231 4.32 -13.28 12.76
N GLU A 232 4.63 -14.11 11.78
CA GLU A 232 3.96 -14.09 10.48
C GLU A 232 2.46 -14.40 10.61
N SER A 233 2.10 -15.42 11.39
CA SER A 233 0.70 -15.79 11.63
C SER A 233 -0.09 -14.65 12.28
N ALA A 234 0.46 -14.01 13.31
CA ALA A 234 -0.18 -12.87 13.97
C ALA A 234 -0.38 -11.68 13.03
N LEU A 235 0.62 -11.38 12.19
CA LEU A 235 0.52 -10.35 11.17
C LEU A 235 -0.51 -10.73 10.08
N GLY A 236 -0.61 -12.01 9.71
CA GLY A 236 -1.65 -12.53 8.83
C GLY A 236 -3.06 -12.26 9.37
N PHE A 237 -3.30 -12.49 10.67
CA PHE A 237 -4.56 -12.13 11.31
C PHE A 237 -4.84 -10.62 11.27
N ALA A 238 -3.80 -9.78 11.45
CA ALA A 238 -3.94 -8.34 11.29
C ALA A 238 -4.35 -7.95 9.86
N MET A 239 -3.80 -8.62 8.83
CA MET A 239 -4.19 -8.39 7.43
C MET A 239 -5.65 -8.82 7.18
N LEU A 240 -6.09 -9.93 7.76
CA LEU A 240 -7.48 -10.38 7.69
C LEU A 240 -8.42 -9.36 8.35
N ALA A 241 -8.09 -8.89 9.55
CA ALA A 241 -8.87 -7.88 10.25
C ALA A 241 -8.96 -6.57 9.43
N TYR A 242 -7.86 -6.15 8.81
CA TYR A 242 -7.84 -5.00 7.89
C TYR A 242 -8.80 -5.20 6.71
N ASN A 243 -8.75 -6.37 6.08
CA ASN A 243 -9.62 -6.71 4.96
C ASN A 243 -11.10 -6.72 5.36
N LEU A 244 -11.44 -7.30 6.51
CA LEU A 244 -12.80 -7.27 7.05
C LEU A 244 -13.27 -5.83 7.29
N MET A 245 -12.41 -4.97 7.82
CA MET A 245 -12.74 -3.57 8.04
C MET A 245 -12.92 -2.80 6.73
N SER A 246 -12.09 -3.09 5.73
CA SER A 246 -12.22 -2.53 4.39
C SER A 246 -13.55 -2.95 3.73
N LEU A 247 -13.94 -4.23 3.88
CA LEU A 247 -15.23 -4.73 3.43
C LEU A 247 -16.39 -4.05 4.17
N PHE A 248 -16.29 -3.89 5.50
CA PHE A 248 -17.31 -3.22 6.31
C PHE A 248 -17.54 -1.76 5.85
N ARG A 249 -16.46 -1.02 5.57
CA ARG A 249 -16.55 0.35 5.02
C ARG A 249 -17.31 0.38 3.69
N GLN A 250 -17.00 -0.57 2.81
CA GLN A 250 -17.56 -0.62 1.46
C GLN A 250 -19.01 -1.11 1.43
N SER A 251 -19.34 -2.17 2.18
CA SER A 251 -20.64 -2.82 2.12
C SER A 251 -21.67 -2.15 3.04
N VAL A 252 -21.27 -1.81 4.26
CA VAL A 252 -22.17 -1.31 5.32
C VAL A 252 -22.21 0.21 5.33
N MET A 253 -21.06 0.87 5.49
CA MET A 253 -21.07 2.33 5.66
C MET A 253 -21.36 3.09 4.36
N ARG A 254 -20.84 2.60 3.23
CA ARG A 254 -20.96 3.26 1.91
C ARG A 254 -20.58 4.74 1.93
N ALA A 255 -19.73 5.14 2.88
CA ALA A 255 -19.35 6.53 3.09
C ALA A 255 -18.33 6.95 2.03
N ARG A 256 -18.45 8.18 1.54
CA ARG A 256 -17.43 8.79 0.66
C ARG A 256 -16.12 9.04 1.41
N VAL A 257 -16.19 9.20 2.74
CA VAL A 257 -15.03 9.39 3.62
C VAL A 257 -14.59 8.04 4.18
N GLN A 258 -13.32 7.71 3.99
CA GLN A 258 -12.72 6.48 4.50
C GLN A 258 -12.17 6.74 5.91
N HIS A 259 -12.95 6.34 6.90
CA HIS A 259 -12.61 6.49 8.31
C HIS A 259 -11.55 5.45 8.74
N THR A 260 -10.56 5.86 9.52
CA THR A 260 -9.57 4.97 10.16
C THR A 260 -10.25 4.01 11.14
N LEU A 261 -9.58 2.91 11.52
CA LEU A 261 -10.15 1.96 12.49
C LEU A 261 -10.52 2.66 13.80
N SER A 262 -9.67 3.54 14.31
CA SER A 262 -9.92 4.36 15.49
C SER A 262 -11.22 5.16 15.38
N THR A 263 -11.45 5.80 14.23
CA THR A 263 -12.68 6.55 13.98
C THR A 263 -13.90 5.63 13.87
N LEU A 264 -13.76 4.47 13.23
CA LEU A 264 -14.83 3.47 13.15
C LEU A 264 -15.18 2.88 14.50
N HIS A 265 -14.18 2.64 15.34
CA HIS A 265 -14.38 2.20 16.70
C HIS A 265 -15.24 3.22 17.47
N GLY A 266 -14.92 4.51 17.36
CA GLY A 266 -15.73 5.57 17.98
C GLY A 266 -17.14 5.72 17.40
N LEU A 267 -17.31 5.52 16.08
CA LEU A 267 -18.59 5.73 15.40
C LEU A 267 -19.55 4.54 15.51
N VAL A 268 -19.03 3.32 15.53
CA VAL A 268 -19.81 2.09 15.35
C VAL A 268 -19.71 1.15 16.56
N LEU A 269 -18.51 1.00 17.14
CA LEU A 269 -18.24 -0.04 18.14
C LEU A 269 -18.27 0.48 19.59
N SER A 270 -18.12 1.79 19.80
CA SER A 270 -18.08 2.41 21.12
C SER A 270 -19.47 2.88 21.54
N ILE A 271 -20.36 1.94 21.84
CA ILE A 271 -21.58 2.25 22.57
C ILE A 271 -21.29 2.05 24.06
N GLY A 272 -21.02 3.14 24.77
CA GLY A 272 -20.78 3.08 26.22
C GLY A 272 -21.98 2.45 26.93
N GLY A 273 -21.77 1.41 27.74
CA GLY A 273 -22.83 0.67 28.39
C GLY A 273 -22.66 0.62 29.91
N ALA A 274 -23.76 0.68 30.65
CA ALA A 274 -23.79 0.43 32.09
C ALA A 274 -24.74 -0.73 32.38
N TRP A 275 -24.24 -1.74 33.10
CA TRP A 275 -25.04 -2.86 33.56
C TRP A 275 -25.57 -2.57 34.96
N LYS A 276 -26.89 -2.38 35.09
CA LYS A 276 -27.51 -2.10 36.37
C LYS A 276 -28.14 -3.37 36.93
N THR A 277 -27.55 -3.90 37.99
CA THR A 277 -28.13 -4.95 38.83
C THR A 277 -28.61 -4.32 40.12
N ASN A 278 -29.90 -4.45 40.42
CA ASN A 278 -30.44 -4.04 41.70
C ASN A 278 -30.56 -5.29 42.57
N SER A 279 -29.70 -5.45 43.57
CA SER A 279 -29.70 -6.65 44.44
C SER A 279 -30.74 -6.59 45.56
N LYS A 280 -31.46 -5.46 45.68
CA LYS A 280 -32.44 -5.20 46.76
C LYS A 280 -33.89 -5.14 46.27
N THR A 281 -34.13 -5.16 44.97
CA THR A 281 -35.48 -5.18 44.38
C THR A 281 -35.51 -6.21 43.25
N ASP A 282 -36.64 -6.89 43.06
CA ASP A 282 -36.86 -7.90 42.01
C ASP A 282 -36.96 -7.28 40.59
N GLU A 283 -36.27 -6.16 40.37
CA GLU A 283 -36.26 -5.47 39.09
C GLU A 283 -35.40 -6.25 38.08
N PRO A 284 -35.88 -6.40 36.83
CA PRO A 284 -35.12 -7.09 35.79
C PRO A 284 -33.79 -6.36 35.54
N LYS A 285 -32.72 -7.14 35.34
CA LYS A 285 -31.38 -6.62 35.02
C LYS A 285 -31.46 -5.77 33.75
N ARG A 286 -30.95 -4.54 33.78
CA ARG A 286 -30.99 -3.62 32.64
C ARG A 286 -29.59 -3.31 32.12
N LEU A 287 -29.39 -3.54 30.82
CA LEU A 287 -28.26 -2.99 30.07
C LEU A 287 -28.64 -1.61 29.55
N MET A 288 -28.00 -0.57 30.08
CA MET A 288 -28.17 0.80 29.57
C MET A 288 -27.09 1.11 28.56
N LEU A 289 -27.46 1.54 27.36
CA LEU A 289 -26.53 1.88 26.30
C LEU A 289 -26.59 3.39 25.99
N SER A 290 -25.43 4.04 25.91
CA SER A 290 -25.24 5.47 25.62
C SER A 290 -25.36 5.73 24.12
N ILE A 291 -26.57 5.53 23.60
CA ILE A 291 -26.87 5.66 22.16
C ILE A 291 -27.40 7.07 21.89
N PRO A 292 -26.83 7.80 20.90
CA PRO A 292 -27.36 9.08 20.47
C PRO A 292 -28.83 8.97 20.07
N ARG A 293 -29.67 9.95 20.43
CA ARG A 293 -31.14 9.90 20.26
C ARG A 293 -31.57 9.48 18.84
N LYS A 294 -30.88 9.97 17.81
CA LYS A 294 -31.12 9.64 16.39
C LYS A 294 -30.98 8.14 16.03
N HIS A 295 -30.24 7.35 16.80
CA HIS A 295 -29.96 5.93 16.53
C HIS A 295 -30.76 4.97 17.43
N ARG A 296 -31.50 5.48 18.42
CA ARG A 296 -32.24 4.64 19.39
C ARG A 296 -33.36 3.83 18.73
N ALA A 297 -34.11 4.45 17.82
CA ALA A 297 -35.23 3.79 17.14
C ALA A 297 -34.79 2.59 16.29
N TRP A 298 -33.61 2.66 15.67
CA TRP A 298 -33.05 1.55 14.90
C TRP A 298 -32.66 0.38 15.80
N LEU A 299 -31.95 0.65 16.90
CA LEU A 299 -31.47 -0.41 17.80
C LEU A 299 -32.63 -1.12 18.52
N LEU A 300 -33.68 -0.38 18.89
CA LEU A 300 -34.90 -0.97 19.46
C LEU A 300 -35.58 -1.90 18.47
N ARG A 301 -35.63 -1.56 17.17
CA ARG A 301 -36.17 -2.46 16.14
C ARG A 301 -35.32 -3.69 15.88
N ALA A 302 -34.00 -3.59 16.05
CA ALA A 302 -33.07 -4.69 15.84
C ALA A 302 -33.00 -5.69 17.01
N THR A 303 -33.57 -5.35 18.17
CA THR A 303 -33.47 -6.15 19.42
C THR A 303 -34.81 -6.76 19.86
N VAL A 304 -35.91 -6.44 19.19
CA VAL A 304 -37.21 -7.09 19.41
C VAL A 304 -37.25 -8.39 18.58
N PRO A 305 -37.54 -9.56 19.20
CA PRO A 305 -37.71 -10.81 18.47
C PRO A 305 -38.84 -10.70 17.44
N ALA A 306 -38.71 -11.38 16.31
CA ALA A 306 -39.68 -11.35 15.20
C ALA A 306 -41.07 -11.95 15.53
N SER A 307 -41.35 -12.27 16.80
CA SER A 307 -42.64 -12.81 17.25
C SER A 307 -43.68 -11.75 17.59
N ASP A 308 -43.32 -10.46 17.62
CA ASP A 308 -44.23 -9.35 17.95
C ASP A 308 -44.33 -8.28 16.83
N GLN A 309 -44.33 -8.71 15.56
CA GLN A 309 -44.68 -7.88 14.41
C GLN A 309 -45.91 -8.42 13.67
#